data_AF-A0A843IDS5-F1
#
_entry.id   AF-A0A843IDS5-F1
#
_cell.length_a   1.000
_cell.length_b   1.000
_cell.length_c   1.000
_cell.angle_alpha   90.00
_cell.angle_beta   90.00
_cell.angle_gamma   90.00
#
_symmetry.space_group_name_H-M   'P 1'
#
loop_
_entity.id
_entity.type
_entity.pdbx_description
1 polymer ?
#
loop_
_entity_poly.entity_id
_entity_poly.type
_entity_poly.pdbx_seq_one_letter_code
_entity_poly.pdbx_strand_id
1 'polypeptide(L)'
;MSSTTRKGGENKIKLVYSNHTACKKCKHKGTCYTTNHRTITRYVHEVTYKVERLMSTEEGIKDYKLRSKTVEAHNGTFKRIYDYDHIPIIGLKRVQNLMFAIVASYNLIRLFNLIKINKMDLNSVINAIRFISLT
;
A
#
# COMPACT_ATOMS: atom_id res chain seq x y z
N MET A 1 17.05 8.25 20.15
CA MET A 1 15.64 7.90 20.42
C MET A 1 15.56 6.39 20.40
N SER A 2 15.09 5.78 21.48
CA SER A 2 15.02 4.32 21.60
C SER A 2 13.60 3.87 21.25
N SER A 3 13.48 2.81 20.45
CA SER A 3 12.21 2.21 20.07
C SER A 3 12.22 0.72 20.36
N THR A 4 11.21 0.22 21.06
CA THR A 4 11.07 -1.21 21.39
C THR A 4 9.73 -1.73 20.89
N THR A 5 9.78 -2.84 20.15
CA THR A 5 8.62 -3.60 19.69
C THR A 5 8.18 -4.61 20.75
N ARG A 6 6.88 -4.66 21.05
CA ARG A 6 6.26 -5.70 21.90
C ARG A 6 5.04 -6.27 21.18
N LYS A 7 4.71 -7.55 21.39
CA LYS A 7 3.44 -8.12 20.93
C LYS A 7 2.28 -7.39 21.61
N GLY A 8 1.38 -6.80 20.83
CA GLY A 8 0.05 -6.42 21.28
C GLY A 8 -0.93 -7.58 21.00
N GLY A 9 -2.06 -7.61 21.70
CA GLY A 9 -3.13 -8.56 21.37
C GLY A 9 -3.64 -8.33 19.94
N GLU A 10 -4.14 -9.40 19.29
CA GLU A 10 -4.81 -9.40 17.98
C GLU A 10 -4.04 -8.71 16.83
N ASN A 11 -3.01 -9.37 16.27
CA ASN A 11 -2.22 -8.91 15.09
C ASN A 11 -1.67 -7.46 15.17
N LYS A 12 -1.68 -6.86 16.36
CA LYS A 12 -1.18 -5.51 16.61
C LYS A 12 0.19 -5.60 17.26
N ILE A 13 1.07 -4.72 16.82
CA ILE A 13 2.38 -4.50 17.41
C ILE A 13 2.30 -3.25 18.27
N LYS A 14 2.80 -3.34 19.50
CA LYS A 14 2.96 -2.21 20.42
C LYS A 14 4.37 -1.66 20.25
N LEU A 15 4.49 -0.47 19.67
CA LEU A 15 5.74 0.28 19.57
C LEU A 15 5.83 1.24 20.73
N VAL A 16 6.95 1.18 21.44
CA VAL A 16 7.24 2.02 22.59
C VAL A 16 8.44 2.90 22.27
N TYR A 17 8.24 4.22 22.29
CA TYR A 17 9.27 5.21 22.00
C TYR A 17 9.65 5.97 23.26
N SER A 18 10.95 6.10 23.50
CA SER A 18 11.48 6.93 24.59
C SER A 18 12.73 7.68 24.17
N ASN A 19 12.94 8.85 24.75
CA ASN A 19 14.18 9.60 24.57
C ASN A 19 14.68 10.14 25.91
N HIS A 20 15.50 9.32 26.57
CA HIS A 20 16.03 9.61 27.91
C HIS A 20 16.93 10.86 27.92
N THR A 21 17.79 11.03 26.92
CA THR A 21 18.73 12.15 26.86
C THR A 21 18.01 13.48 26.68
N ALA A 22 17.00 13.52 25.80
CA ALA A 22 16.18 14.72 25.60
C ALA A 22 15.29 15.02 26.81
N CYS A 23 14.68 14.00 27.43
CA CYS A 23 13.83 14.20 28.61
C CYS A 23 14.64 14.76 29.80
N LYS A 24 15.87 14.29 30.04
CA LYS A 24 16.73 14.82 31.12
C LYS A 24 16.95 16.33 31.05
N LYS A 25 17.02 16.91 29.84
CA LYS A 25 17.25 18.35 29.60
C LYS A 25 15.95 19.13 29.34
N CYS A 26 14.78 18.52 29.52
CA CYS A 26 13.51 19.11 29.13
C CYS A 26 13.00 20.11 30.18
N LYS A 27 12.63 21.32 29.74
CA LYS A 27 12.04 22.38 30.58
C LYS A 27 10.70 21.99 31.23
N HIS A 28 10.00 21.00 30.68
CA HIS A 28 8.70 20.50 31.17
C HIS A 28 8.81 19.23 32.02
N LYS A 29 9.99 18.93 32.55
CA LYS A 29 10.22 17.80 33.47
C LYS A 29 9.29 17.94 34.69
N GLY A 30 8.60 16.85 35.06
CA GLY A 30 7.60 16.84 36.13
C GLY A 30 6.18 17.14 35.67
N THR A 31 5.99 17.87 34.55
CA THR A 31 4.66 18.10 33.95
C THR A 31 4.33 17.05 32.90
N CYS A 32 5.27 16.77 32.00
CA CYS A 32 5.06 15.86 30.89
C CYS A 32 5.23 14.37 31.26
N TYR A 33 5.96 14.12 32.35
CA TYR A 33 6.20 12.79 32.91
C TYR A 33 6.62 12.93 34.37
N THR A 34 6.19 11.98 35.20
CA THR A 34 6.51 11.88 36.64
C THR A 34 7.65 10.88 36.92
N THR A 35 8.02 10.07 35.93
CA THR A 35 9.08 9.05 36.03
C THR A 35 10.42 9.57 35.47
N ASN A 36 11.33 8.69 35.05
CA ASN A 36 12.62 9.09 34.50
C ASN A 36 12.54 9.77 33.11
N HIS A 37 11.51 9.46 32.31
CA HIS A 37 11.36 9.97 30.95
C HIS A 37 9.92 9.79 30.45
N ARG A 38 9.56 10.54 29.41
CA ARG A 38 8.29 10.35 28.70
C ARG A 38 8.36 9.13 27.78
N THR A 39 7.33 8.29 27.84
CA THR A 39 7.15 7.15 26.93
C THR A 39 5.93 7.38 26.06
N ILE A 40 6.07 7.17 24.75
CA ILE A 40 4.96 7.25 23.79
C ILE A 40 4.70 5.85 23.26
N THR A 41 3.44 5.42 23.29
CA THR A 41 3.02 4.12 22.76
C THR A 41 2.23 4.32 21.48
N ARG A 42 2.58 3.57 20.44
CA ARG A 42 1.81 3.48 19.20
C ARG A 42 1.40 2.02 18.96
N TYR A 43 0.12 1.79 18.72
CA TYR A 43 -0.39 0.50 18.29
C TYR A 43 -0.52 0.51 16.77
N VAL A 44 0.07 -0.46 16.10
CA VAL A 44 0.04 -0.57 14.64
C VAL A 44 -0.26 -2.00 14.24
N HIS A 45 -1.02 -2.19 13.17
CA HIS A 45 -1.22 -3.50 12.59
C HIS A 45 0.11 -4.02 12.03
N GLU A 46 0.37 -5.33 12.18
CA GLU A 46 1.64 -5.95 11.81
C GLU A 46 2.02 -5.68 10.34
N VAL A 47 1.04 -5.81 9.43
CA VAL A 47 1.25 -5.59 7.99
C VAL A 47 1.69 -4.14 7.72
N THR A 48 0.99 -3.16 8.31
CA THR A 48 1.33 -1.74 8.15
C THR A 48 2.73 -1.45 8.68
N TYR A 49 3.09 -2.00 9.84
CA TYR A 49 4.42 -1.81 10.40
C TYR A 49 5.52 -2.42 9.53
N LYS A 50 5.31 -3.61 8.97
CA LYS A 50 6.26 -4.24 8.03
C LYS A 50 6.48 -3.36 6.80
N VAL A 51 5.41 -2.82 6.22
CA VAL A 51 5.50 -1.90 5.07
C VAL A 51 6.24 -0.63 5.45
N GLU A 52 5.95 0.00 6.59
CA GLU A 52 6.68 1.20 7.06
C GLU A 52 8.19 0.92 7.21
N ARG A 53 8.56 -0.25 7.73
CA ARG A 53 9.96 -0.64 7.88
C ARG A 53 10.63 -0.88 6.53
N LEU A 54 9.97 -1.56 5.60
CA LEU A 54 10.46 -1.72 4.23
C LEU A 54 10.67 -0.36 3.56
N MET A 55 9.71 0.57 3.70
CA MET A 55 9.79 1.91 3.14
C MET A 55 10.85 2.80 3.81
N SER A 56 11.41 2.39 4.96
CA SER A 56 12.54 3.05 5.60
C SER A 56 13.92 2.60 5.09
N THR A 57 13.97 1.56 4.24
CA THR A 57 15.21 1.09 3.61
C THR A 57 15.36 1.66 2.21
N GLU A 58 16.60 1.80 1.74
CA GLU A 58 16.88 2.26 0.37
C GLU A 58 16.28 1.31 -0.69
N GLU A 59 16.34 0.01 -0.45
CA GLU A 59 15.75 -1.02 -1.30
C GLU A 59 14.23 -0.87 -1.40
N GLY A 60 13.52 -0.71 -0.28
CA GLY A 60 12.07 -0.53 -0.30
C GLY A 60 11.64 0.77 -0.98
N ILE A 61 12.42 1.85 -0.82
CA ILE A 61 12.20 3.10 -1.54
C ILE A 61 12.40 2.90 -3.04
N LYS A 62 13.43 2.16 -3.45
CA LYS A 62 13.72 1.87 -4.86
C LYS A 62 12.60 1.04 -5.49
N ASP A 63 12.14 0.00 -4.80
CA ASP A 63 11.03 -0.85 -5.23
C ASP A 63 9.72 -0.06 -5.34
N TYR A 64 9.43 0.78 -4.35
CA TYR A 64 8.26 1.66 -4.40
C TYR A 64 8.31 2.61 -5.59
N LYS A 65 9.46 3.23 -5.88
CA LYS A 65 9.63 4.09 -7.05
C LYS A 65 9.39 3.34 -8.35
N LEU A 66 9.84 2.08 -8.45
CA LEU A 66 9.58 1.25 -9.63
C LEU A 66 8.09 0.97 -9.81
N ARG A 67 7.38 0.62 -8.73
CA ARG A 67 5.93 0.36 -8.75
C ARG A 67 5.11 1.62 -9.01
N SER A 68 5.53 2.76 -8.47
CA SER A 68 4.84 4.04 -8.68
C SER A 68 4.85 4.42 -10.17
N LYS A 69 5.97 4.21 -10.89
CA LYS A 69 6.03 4.45 -12.35
C LYS A 69 4.98 3.66 -13.14
N THR A 70 4.66 2.44 -12.72
CA THR A 70 3.67 1.61 -13.42
C THR A 70 2.26 1.92 -12.94
N VAL A 71 2.01 1.93 -11.63
CA VAL A 71 0.66 2.05 -11.06
C VAL A 71 0.04 3.43 -11.23
N GLU A 72 0.81 4.52 -11.07
CA GLU A 72 0.27 5.88 -11.14
C GLU A 72 -0.29 6.22 -12.52
N ALA A 73 0.32 5.69 -13.58
CA ALA A 73 -0.20 5.85 -14.93
C ALA A 73 -1.59 5.20 -15.09
N HIS A 74 -1.77 3.99 -14.55
CA HIS A 74 -3.05 3.28 -14.61
C HIS A 74 -4.12 4.01 -13.78
N ASN A 75 -3.78 4.41 -12.55
CA ASN A 75 -4.69 5.19 -11.71
C ASN A 75 -5.07 6.53 -12.35
N GLY A 76 -4.11 7.21 -12.97
CA GLY A 76 -4.35 8.44 -13.73
C GLY A 76 -5.26 8.21 -14.94
N THR A 77 -5.11 7.10 -15.65
CA THR A 77 -6.02 6.70 -16.73
C THR A 77 -7.42 6.43 -16.20
N PHE A 78 -7.58 5.67 -15.13
CA PHE A 78 -8.88 5.42 -14.54
C PHE A 78 -9.55 6.74 -14.12
N LYS A 79 -8.80 7.60 -13.44
CA LYS A 79 -9.35 8.86 -12.91
C LYS A 79 -9.71 9.85 -14.02
N ARG A 80 -8.89 9.99 -15.07
CA ARG A 80 -9.08 11.01 -16.11
C ARG A 80 -9.89 10.55 -17.32
N ILE A 81 -9.75 9.28 -17.72
CA ILE A 81 -10.42 8.75 -18.93
C ILE A 81 -11.74 8.08 -18.56
N TYR A 82 -11.77 7.33 -17.47
CA TYR A 82 -12.98 6.64 -17.01
C TYR A 82 -13.76 7.44 -15.97
N ASP A 83 -13.27 8.64 -15.61
CA ASP A 83 -13.90 9.60 -14.70
C ASP A 83 -14.50 8.98 -13.43
N TYR A 84 -13.79 7.99 -12.86
CA TYR A 84 -14.40 7.17 -11.82
C TYR A 84 -14.68 7.95 -10.52
N ASP A 85 -14.06 9.11 -10.33
CA ASP A 85 -14.33 10.02 -9.21
C ASP A 85 -15.77 10.57 -9.22
N HIS A 86 -16.43 10.58 -10.38
CA HIS A 86 -17.78 11.11 -10.58
C HIS A 86 -18.81 10.02 -10.91
N ILE A 87 -18.54 8.77 -10.54
CA ILE A 87 -19.49 7.66 -10.74
C ILE A 87 -20.81 7.97 -10.02
N PRO A 88 -21.95 8.03 -10.74
CA PRO A 88 -23.25 8.40 -10.17
C PRO A 88 -23.92 7.19 -9.47
N ILE A 89 -23.15 6.38 -8.74
CA ILE A 89 -23.61 5.14 -8.11
C ILE A 89 -23.39 5.21 -6.60
N ILE A 90 -24.44 4.88 -5.86
CA ILE A 90 -24.42 4.83 -4.40
C ILE A 90 -24.38 3.37 -3.93
N GLY A 91 -23.54 3.11 -2.93
CA GLY A 91 -23.43 1.80 -2.27
C GLY A 91 -22.16 1.04 -2.67
N LEU A 92 -21.41 0.60 -1.64
CA LEU A 92 -20.08 0.00 -1.79
C LEU A 92 -20.04 -1.17 -2.78
N LYS A 93 -21.01 -2.10 -2.69
CA LYS A 93 -21.08 -3.27 -3.58
C LYS A 93 -21.27 -2.88 -5.05
N ARG A 94 -22.10 -1.88 -5.33
CA ARG A 94 -22.38 -1.43 -6.70
C ARG A 94 -21.18 -0.69 -7.30
N VAL A 95 -20.55 0.19 -6.51
CA VAL A 95 -19.32 0.87 -6.89
C VAL A 95 -18.20 -0.14 -7.16
N GLN A 96 -18.04 -1.13 -6.28
CA GLN A 96 -17.04 -2.19 -6.44
C GLN A 96 -17.24 -2.98 -7.74
N ASN A 97 -18.48 -3.39 -8.05
CA ASN A 97 -18.78 -4.11 -9.29
C ASN A 97 -18.48 -3.27 -10.53
N LEU A 98 -18.82 -1.98 -10.53
CA LEU A 98 -18.49 -1.10 -11.65
C LEU A 98 -16.98 -0.94 -11.81
N MET A 99 -16.26 -0.74 -10.70
CA MET A 99 -14.80 -0.63 -10.73
C MET A 99 -14.16 -1.90 -11.28
N PHE A 100 -14.64 -3.09 -10.92
CA PHE A 100 -14.16 -4.34 -11.52
C PHE A 100 -14.41 -4.40 -13.02
N ALA A 101 -15.58 -3.97 -13.50
CA ALA A 101 -15.88 -3.94 -14.92
C ALA A 101 -14.97 -2.96 -15.69
N ILE A 102 -14.74 -1.75 -15.16
CA ILE A 102 -13.86 -0.74 -15.75
C ILE A 102 -12.43 -1.28 -15.84
N VAL A 103 -11.90 -1.80 -14.73
CA VAL A 103 -10.52 -2.33 -14.67
C VAL A 103 -10.35 -3.53 -15.59
N ALA A 104 -11.32 -4.46 -15.61
CA ALA A 104 -11.30 -5.61 -16.51
C ALA A 104 -11.30 -5.17 -17.98
N SER A 105 -12.18 -4.23 -18.36
CA SER A 105 -12.26 -3.72 -19.72
C SER A 105 -10.95 -3.06 -20.16
N TYR A 106 -10.36 -2.22 -19.30
CA TYR A 106 -9.06 -1.60 -19.57
C TYR A 106 -7.96 -2.66 -19.75
N ASN A 107 -7.91 -3.66 -18.86
CA ASN A 107 -6.90 -4.72 -18.94
C ASN A 107 -7.03 -5.55 -20.22
N LEU A 108 -8.25 -5.83 -20.68
CA LEU A 108 -8.49 -6.54 -21.95
C LEU A 108 -8.01 -5.72 -23.14
N ILE A 109 -8.34 -4.42 -23.18
CA ILE A 109 -7.85 -3.50 -24.24
C ILE A 109 -6.32 -3.45 -24.23
N ARG A 110 -5.71 -3.34 -23.05
CA ARG A 110 -4.26 -3.31 -22.88
C ARG A 110 -3.61 -4.61 -23.34
N LEU A 111 -4.19 -5.76 -22.98
CA LEU A 111 -3.72 -7.07 -23.43
C LEU A 111 -3.77 -7.17 -24.96
N PHE A 112 -4.90 -6.80 -25.57
CA PHE A 112 -5.03 -6.79 -27.03
C PHE A 112 -3.97 -5.93 -27.71
N ASN A 113 -3.71 -4.72 -27.18
CA ASN A 113 -2.67 -3.84 -27.70
C ASN A 113 -1.27 -4.46 -27.57
N LEU A 114 -0.97 -5.14 -26.46
CA LEU A 114 0.30 -5.85 -26.28
C LEU A 114 0.46 -7.01 -27.26
N ILE A 115 -0.60 -7.78 -27.50
CA ILE A 115 -0.60 -8.86 -28.51
C ILE A 115 -0.26 -8.28 -29.88
N LYS A 116 -0.91 -7.18 -30.26
CA LYS A 116 -0.70 -6.51 -31.55
C LYS A 116 0.72 -5.97 -31.70
N ILE A 117 1.22 -5.24 -30.70
CA ILE A 117 2.56 -4.61 -30.75
C ILE A 117 3.67 -5.67 -30.81
N ASN A 118 3.53 -6.74 -30.03
CA ASN A 118 4.53 -7.80 -29.95
C ASN A 118 4.32 -8.91 -30.99
N LYS A 119 3.33 -8.77 -31.88
CA LYS A 119 2.96 -9.76 -32.91
C LYS A 119 2.79 -11.17 -32.35
N MET A 120 2.16 -11.28 -31.18
CA MET A 120 1.93 -12.56 -30.53
C MET A 120 0.77 -13.30 -31.20
N ASP A 121 0.87 -14.62 -31.29
CA ASP A 121 -0.24 -15.47 -31.71
C ASP A 121 -1.31 -15.55 -30.61
N LEU A 122 -2.58 -15.34 -31.00
CA LEU A 122 -3.69 -15.30 -30.06
C LEU A 122 -3.92 -16.66 -29.37
N ASN A 123 -3.75 -17.77 -30.08
CA ASN A 123 -3.93 -19.11 -29.52
C ASN A 123 -2.88 -19.39 -28.44
N SER A 124 -1.65 -18.98 -28.67
CA SER A 124 -0.55 -19.09 -27.71
C SER A 124 -0.85 -18.31 -26.42
N VAL A 125 -1.42 -17.11 -26.54
CA VAL A 125 -1.84 -16.30 -25.38
C VAL A 125 -3.01 -16.94 -24.63
N ILE A 126 -4.02 -17.44 -25.35
CA ILE A 126 -5.16 -18.15 -24.74
C ILE A 126 -4.69 -19.39 -23.98
N ASN A 127 -3.75 -20.15 -24.54
CA ASN A 127 -3.20 -21.33 -23.89
C ASN A 127 -2.43 -20.97 -22.62
N ALA A 128 -1.64 -19.88 -22.63
CA ALA A 128 -0.97 -19.39 -21.43
C ALA A 128 -1.96 -18.95 -20.34
N ILE A 129 -3.04 -18.25 -20.70
CA ILE A 129 -4.10 -17.86 -19.76
C ILE A 129 -4.76 -19.09 -19.15
N ARG A 130 -5.08 -20.11 -19.96
CA ARG A 130 -5.67 -21.37 -19.49
C ARG A 130 -4.74 -22.10 -18.53
N PHE A 131 -3.45 -22.17 -18.83
CA PHE A 131 -2.46 -22.78 -17.95
C PHE A 131 -2.43 -22.11 -16.57
N ILE A 132 -2.38 -20.78 -16.53
CA ILE A 132 -2.38 -20.01 -15.26
C ILE A 132 -3.73 -20.16 -14.52
N SER A 133 -4.84 -20.28 -15.23
CA SER A 133 -6.18 -20.38 -14.59
C SER A 133 -6.45 -21.76 -13.98
N LEU A 134 -5.66 -22.78 -14.33
CA LEU A 134 -5.77 -24.14 -13.82
C LEU A 134 -4.82 -24.43 -12.65
N THR A 135 -3.91 -23.50 -12.35
CA THR A 135 -2.99 -23.53 -11.20
C THR A 135 -3.47 -22.61 -10.09
#